data_AF-A0A3N2RXY5-F1
#
_entry.id   AF-A0A3N2RXY5-F1
#
_cell.length_a   1.000
_cell.length_b   1.000
_cell.length_c   1.000
_cell.angle_alpha   90.00
_cell.angle_beta   90.00
_cell.angle_gamma   90.00
#
_symmetry.space_group_name_H-M   'P 1'
#
loop_
_entity.id
_entity.type
_entity.pdbx_description
1 polymer ?
#
loop_
_entity_poly.entity_id
_entity_poly.type
_entity_poly.pdbx_seq_one_letter_code
_entity_poly.pdbx_strand_id
1 'polypeptide(L)'
;MNVSMPWSLAGRLFKWIWGKITRSWLLKTYQKSHEYEASRHRLGARWESLGEYLEYSLRLSSPADHETVKSRVAFRAKEALVDNVTLYFEASGHGIRYQQKIELVNLDQSVLIVYLDQIPEQDLLEASERGIFFSITEIQFIKCVITLSGGHQQQPFDSVRSYLTHNWLLNDKWVRRWEKLWNCNAIEHAKTEMKHYWCWRLGYFTYFSLYSAGRESLPWHGILRKSLCKLLINHYIITIQFWIAIHSGRYILGDGKLERNQRRNSE
;
A
#
# COMPACT_ATOMS: atom_id res chain seq x y z
N MET A 1 38.99 -40.43 9.71
CA MET A 1 39.09 -38.99 9.39
C MET A 1 37.74 -38.35 9.65
N ASN A 2 37.61 -37.57 10.73
CA ASN A 2 36.39 -36.81 11.03
C ASN A 2 36.45 -35.51 10.24
N VAL A 3 35.76 -35.45 9.11
CA VAL A 3 35.55 -34.19 8.40
C VAL A 3 34.48 -33.43 9.20
N SER A 4 34.93 -32.58 10.13
CA SER A 4 34.04 -31.64 10.79
C SER A 4 33.52 -30.67 9.74
N MET A 5 32.32 -30.92 9.23
CA MET A 5 31.59 -29.93 8.43
C MET A 5 31.54 -28.64 9.24
N PRO A 6 32.08 -27.52 8.72
CA PRO A 6 31.96 -26.24 9.38
C PRO A 6 30.47 -25.95 9.52
N TRP A 7 29.97 -25.84 10.76
CA TRP A 7 28.57 -25.52 11.05
C TRP A 7 28.09 -24.26 10.32
N SER A 8 29.01 -23.37 9.95
CA SER A 8 28.79 -22.20 9.10
C SER A 8 28.38 -22.53 7.65
N LEU A 9 28.91 -23.60 7.04
CA LEU A 9 28.54 -24.06 5.70
C LEU A 9 27.19 -24.78 5.72
N ALA A 10 26.97 -25.65 6.71
CA ALA A 10 25.68 -26.32 6.90
C ALA A 10 24.55 -25.29 7.15
N GLY A 11 24.81 -24.27 7.98
CA GLY A 11 23.86 -23.17 8.21
C GLY A 11 23.58 -22.33 6.97
N ARG A 12 24.59 -22.06 6.13
CA ARG A 12 24.41 -21.35 4.84
C ARG A 12 23.59 -22.17 3.84
N LEU A 13 23.88 -23.47 3.72
CA LEU A 13 23.13 -24.40 2.89
C LEU A 13 21.67 -24.49 3.34
N PHE A 14 21.43 -24.67 4.64
CA PHE A 14 20.08 -24.68 5.20
C PHE A 14 19.34 -23.37 4.92
N LYS A 15 19.97 -22.22 5.16
CA LYS A 15 19.38 -20.91 4.85
C LYS A 15 19.05 -20.75 3.37
N TRP A 16 19.90 -21.26 2.48
CA TRP A 16 19.67 -21.24 1.03
C TRP A 16 18.50 -22.14 0.61
N ILE A 17 18.47 -23.38 1.09
CA ILE A 17 17.36 -24.33 0.84
C ILE A 17 16.06 -23.75 1.39
N TRP A 18 16.07 -23.27 2.63
CA TRP A 18 14.93 -22.63 3.27
C TRP A 18 14.47 -21.38 2.51
N GLY A 19 15.40 -20.58 2.00
CA GLY A 19 15.12 -19.43 1.14
C GLY A 19 14.38 -19.83 -0.14
N LYS A 20 14.79 -20.94 -0.78
CA LYS A 20 14.11 -21.47 -1.97
C LYS A 20 12.73 -22.02 -1.66
N ILE A 21 12.59 -22.80 -0.58
CA ILE A 21 11.29 -23.37 -0.16
C ILE A 21 10.31 -22.24 0.15
N THR A 22 10.72 -21.30 1.01
CA THR A 22 9.87 -20.15 1.39
C THR A 22 9.54 -19.28 0.19
N ARG A 23 10.46 -19.08 -0.76
CA ARG A 23 10.17 -18.37 -2.02
C ARG A 23 9.10 -19.09 -2.82
N SER A 24 9.24 -20.39 -3.04
CA SER A 24 8.23 -21.16 -3.78
C SER A 24 6.86 -21.15 -3.10
N TRP A 25 6.82 -21.16 -1.77
CA TRP A 25 5.57 -21.17 -1.00
C TRP A 25 4.90 -19.79 -0.91
N LEU A 26 5.65 -18.75 -0.58
CA LEU A 26 5.10 -17.48 -0.11
C LEU A 26 5.09 -16.39 -1.18
N LEU A 27 5.97 -16.48 -2.19
CA LEU A 27 6.21 -15.39 -3.14
C LEU A 27 4.95 -14.91 -3.84
N LYS A 28 4.11 -15.84 -4.35
CA LYS A 28 2.87 -15.47 -5.06
C LYS A 28 1.93 -14.65 -4.17
N THR A 29 1.79 -15.02 -2.90
CA THR A 29 0.92 -14.32 -1.95
C THR A 29 1.50 -12.97 -1.57
N TYR A 30 2.82 -12.89 -1.39
CA TYR A 30 3.53 -11.64 -1.11
C TYR A 30 3.44 -10.67 -2.30
N GLN A 31 3.59 -11.16 -3.52
CA GLN A 31 3.39 -10.40 -4.76
C GLN A 31 1.98 -9.83 -4.84
N LYS A 32 0.95 -10.67 -4.67
CA LYS A 32 -0.44 -10.19 -4.68
C LYS A 32 -0.71 -9.13 -3.61
N SER A 33 -0.21 -9.34 -2.40
CA SER A 33 -0.36 -8.38 -1.31
C SER A 33 0.31 -7.04 -1.64
N HIS A 34 1.52 -7.09 -2.19
CA HIS A 34 2.27 -5.90 -2.56
C HIS A 34 1.65 -5.18 -3.77
N GLU A 35 1.27 -5.91 -4.81
CA GLU A 35 0.60 -5.37 -6.00
C GLU A 35 -0.74 -4.71 -5.66
N TYR A 36 -1.47 -5.26 -4.68
CA TYR A 36 -2.71 -4.66 -4.19
C TYR A 36 -2.46 -3.28 -3.60
N GLU A 37 -1.48 -3.14 -2.69
CA GLU A 37 -1.14 -1.85 -2.14
C GLU A 37 -0.62 -0.91 -3.25
N ALA A 38 0.28 -1.40 -4.10
CA ALA A 38 0.82 -0.62 -5.21
C ALA A 38 -0.28 -0.15 -6.18
N SER A 39 -1.32 -0.94 -6.42
CA SER A 39 -2.42 -0.58 -7.32
C SER A 39 -3.23 0.62 -6.85
N ARG A 40 -3.37 0.82 -5.53
CA ARG A 40 -4.07 1.97 -4.95
C ARG A 40 -3.33 3.27 -5.19
N HIS A 41 -2.00 3.17 -5.32
CA HIS A 41 -1.10 4.29 -5.58
C HIS A 41 -0.61 4.32 -7.03
N ARG A 42 -1.24 3.57 -7.95
CA ARG A 42 -0.88 3.64 -9.37
C ARG A 42 -1.23 5.01 -9.93
N LEU A 43 -0.41 5.47 -10.87
CA LEU A 43 -0.71 6.65 -11.66
C LEU A 43 -2.03 6.43 -12.41
N GLY A 44 -2.94 7.39 -12.32
CA GLY A 44 -4.28 7.33 -12.91
C GLY A 44 -5.33 6.60 -12.05
N ALA A 45 -4.97 6.05 -10.88
CA ALA A 45 -5.94 5.45 -9.96
C ALA A 45 -6.84 6.51 -9.30
N ARG A 46 -6.33 7.74 -9.16
CA ARG A 46 -7.06 8.89 -8.63
C ARG A 46 -6.73 10.13 -9.46
N TRP A 47 -7.76 10.87 -9.84
CA TRP A 47 -7.66 12.12 -10.59
C TRP A 47 -8.17 13.25 -9.71
N GLU A 48 -7.38 14.30 -9.61
CA GLU A 48 -7.71 15.53 -8.89
C GLU A 48 -7.82 16.68 -9.88
N SER A 49 -8.74 17.61 -9.63
CA SER A 49 -8.89 18.79 -10.47
C SER A 49 -7.76 19.79 -10.22
N LEU A 50 -7.14 20.29 -11.28
CA LEU A 50 -6.24 21.44 -11.25
C LEU A 50 -6.90 22.60 -12.00
N GLY A 51 -7.63 23.41 -11.24
CA GLY A 51 -8.51 24.42 -11.82
C GLY A 51 -9.73 23.81 -12.53
N GLU A 52 -10.29 24.57 -13.45
CA GLU A 52 -11.55 24.20 -14.11
C GLU A 52 -11.33 23.14 -15.19
N TYR A 53 -10.29 23.29 -16.02
CA TYR A 53 -10.14 22.55 -17.28
C TYR A 53 -9.17 21.37 -17.26
N LEU A 54 -8.34 21.25 -16.22
CA LEU A 54 -7.30 20.24 -16.15
C LEU A 54 -7.53 19.29 -14.96
N GLU A 55 -7.14 18.04 -15.14
CA GLU A 55 -6.99 17.06 -14.07
C GLU A 55 -5.58 16.52 -14.05
N TYR A 56 -5.15 16.12 -12.86
CA TYR A 56 -3.88 15.45 -12.68
C TYR A 56 -4.00 14.20 -11.80
N SER A 57 -3.07 13.29 -11.99
CA SER A 57 -2.82 12.16 -11.10
C SER A 57 -1.34 12.16 -10.74
N LEU A 58 -1.01 12.15 -9.45
CA LEU A 58 0.37 12.19 -8.98
C LEU A 58 0.78 10.84 -8.42
N ARG A 59 1.96 10.37 -8.82
CA ARG A 59 2.66 9.25 -8.18
C ARG A 59 4.09 9.68 -7.86
N LEU A 60 4.33 9.98 -6.58
CA LEU A 60 5.68 10.20 -6.06
C LEU A 60 6.38 8.86 -5.87
N SER A 61 7.68 8.82 -6.13
CA SER A 61 8.51 7.62 -5.94
C SER A 61 8.69 7.26 -4.47
N SER A 62 8.88 5.98 -4.19
CA SER A 62 9.04 5.46 -2.83
C SER A 62 10.10 4.35 -2.78
N PRO A 63 10.87 4.25 -1.68
CA PRO A 63 11.78 3.13 -1.40
C PRO A 63 11.14 1.74 -1.45
N ALA A 64 9.81 1.66 -1.36
CA ALA A 64 9.07 0.40 -1.47
C ALA A 64 8.88 -0.07 -2.92
N ASP A 65 9.16 0.77 -3.92
CA ASP A 65 9.07 0.41 -5.31
C ASP A 65 10.14 -0.64 -5.68
N HIS A 66 9.71 -1.73 -6.33
CA HIS A 66 10.63 -2.83 -6.70
C HIS A 66 11.51 -2.51 -7.90
N GLU A 67 11.18 -1.44 -8.61
CA GLU A 67 11.92 -0.86 -9.72
C GLU A 67 12.23 0.59 -9.33
N THR A 68 13.33 1.15 -9.84
CA THR A 68 13.64 2.57 -9.66
C THR A 68 12.65 3.41 -10.47
N VAL A 69 11.47 3.62 -9.89
CA VAL A 69 10.40 4.41 -10.49
C VAL A 69 10.65 5.86 -10.09
N LYS A 70 10.75 6.75 -11.07
CA LYS A 70 10.80 8.19 -10.80
C LYS A 70 9.41 8.72 -10.45
N SER A 71 9.39 9.76 -9.62
CA SER A 71 8.18 10.56 -9.38
C SER A 71 7.61 11.04 -10.71
N ARG A 72 6.29 10.99 -10.88
CA ARG A 72 5.62 11.36 -12.14
C ARG A 72 4.22 11.89 -11.91
N VAL A 73 3.78 12.75 -12.83
CA VAL A 73 2.43 13.31 -12.87
C VAL A 73 1.82 13.00 -14.22
N ALA A 74 0.60 12.52 -14.21
CA ALA A 74 -0.23 12.39 -15.40
C ALA A 74 -1.18 13.59 -15.45
N PHE A 75 -1.34 14.19 -16.62
CA PHE A 75 -2.29 15.25 -16.88
C PHE A 75 -3.27 14.83 -17.98
N ARG A 76 -4.49 15.34 -17.90
CA ARG A 76 -5.48 15.28 -18.98
C ARG A 76 -6.41 16.48 -18.89
N ALA A 77 -6.93 16.92 -20.02
CA ALA A 77 -8.02 17.88 -20.05
C ALA A 77 -9.35 17.19 -19.73
N LYS A 78 -10.30 17.92 -19.13
CA LYS A 78 -11.62 17.36 -18.78
C LYS A 78 -12.52 17.22 -20.00
N GLU A 79 -12.85 18.35 -20.62
CA GLU A 79 -13.85 18.44 -21.68
C GLU A 79 -13.36 19.28 -22.86
N ALA A 80 -12.71 20.42 -22.59
CA ALA A 80 -12.18 21.31 -23.60
C ALA A 80 -10.73 20.97 -23.97
N LEU A 81 -10.34 21.25 -25.21
CA LEU A 81 -8.96 21.17 -25.65
C LEU A 81 -8.17 22.33 -25.04
N VAL A 82 -7.04 22.01 -24.42
CA VAL A 82 -6.14 22.98 -23.79
C VAL A 82 -4.88 23.09 -24.65
N ASP A 83 -4.65 24.27 -25.22
CA ASP A 83 -3.55 24.51 -26.15
C ASP A 83 -2.19 24.49 -25.44
N ASN A 84 -2.08 25.18 -24.30
CA ASN A 84 -0.85 25.26 -23.53
C ASN A 84 -1.14 25.29 -22.02
N VAL A 85 -0.34 24.56 -21.25
CA VAL A 85 -0.27 24.73 -19.80
C VAL A 85 1.18 24.93 -19.39
N THR A 86 1.43 26.00 -18.65
CA THR A 86 2.71 26.24 -17.99
C THR A 86 2.48 26.30 -16.49
N LEU A 87 3.19 25.49 -15.73
CA LEU A 87 3.07 25.45 -14.27
C LEU A 87 4.39 25.02 -13.61
N TYR A 88 4.50 25.20 -12.30
CA TYR A 88 5.61 24.68 -11.52
C TYR A 88 5.10 23.69 -10.49
N PHE A 89 5.64 22.49 -10.47
CA PHE A 89 5.44 21.56 -9.37
C PHE A 89 6.45 21.85 -8.28
N GLU A 90 5.98 22.12 -7.08
CA GLU A 90 6.79 22.36 -5.89
C GLU A 90 6.55 21.24 -4.86
N ALA A 91 7.65 20.71 -4.33
CA ALA A 91 7.65 19.80 -3.21
C ALA A 91 8.57 20.37 -2.13
N SER A 92 8.21 20.25 -0.86
CA SER A 92 9.05 20.70 0.24
C SER A 92 9.08 19.67 1.35
N GLY A 93 10.20 19.59 2.07
CA GLY A 93 10.40 18.69 3.19
C GLY A 93 11.69 19.04 3.93
N HIS A 94 11.66 18.96 5.26
CA HIS A 94 12.82 19.25 6.12
C HIS A 94 13.54 20.58 5.79
N GLY A 95 12.77 21.64 5.49
CA GLY A 95 13.31 22.96 5.15
C GLY A 95 13.93 23.08 3.75
N ILE A 96 13.93 22.01 2.95
CA ILE A 96 14.39 22.01 1.56
C ILE A 96 13.17 22.15 0.64
N ARG A 97 13.31 22.92 -0.44
CA ARG A 97 12.30 23.09 -1.48
C ARG A 97 12.85 22.60 -2.81
N TYR A 98 12.06 21.78 -3.48
CA TYR A 98 12.31 21.26 -4.81
C TYR A 98 11.25 21.82 -5.75
N GLN A 99 11.65 22.22 -6.94
CA GLN A 99 10.74 22.81 -7.90
C GLN A 99 11.09 22.33 -9.30
N GLN A 100 10.07 22.03 -10.10
CA GLN A 100 10.21 21.67 -11.50
C GLN A 100 9.20 22.41 -12.34
N LYS A 101 9.67 23.05 -13.42
CA LYS A 101 8.81 23.65 -14.44
C LYS A 101 8.22 22.55 -15.32
N ILE A 102 6.92 22.64 -15.59
CA ILE A 102 6.19 21.73 -16.47
C ILE A 102 5.51 22.57 -17.54
N GLU A 103 5.77 22.22 -18.80
CA GLU A 103 5.15 22.82 -19.98
C GLU A 103 4.47 21.72 -20.77
N LEU A 104 3.19 21.89 -21.05
CA LEU A 104 2.35 20.95 -21.77
C LEU A 104 1.69 21.66 -22.93
N VAL A 105 1.53 20.96 -24.05
CA VAL A 105 0.93 21.49 -25.27
C VAL A 105 -0.06 20.48 -25.80
N ASN A 106 -1.17 20.94 -26.38
CA ASN A 106 -2.21 20.13 -27.00
C ASN A 106 -2.73 19.03 -26.07
N LEU A 107 -3.24 19.43 -24.91
CA LEU A 107 -3.88 18.52 -23.96
C LEU A 107 -5.33 18.31 -24.34
N ASP A 108 -5.69 17.05 -24.52
CA ASP A 108 -7.06 16.57 -24.72
C ASP A 108 -7.42 15.59 -23.57
N GLN A 109 -8.39 14.71 -23.78
CA GLN A 109 -8.76 13.68 -22.80
C GLN A 109 -7.73 12.55 -22.66
N SER A 110 -6.73 12.49 -23.55
CA SER A 110 -5.64 11.52 -23.44
C SER A 110 -4.70 11.89 -22.30
N VAL A 111 -4.03 10.87 -21.76
CA VAL A 111 -3.17 11.03 -20.58
C VAL A 111 -1.74 11.33 -21.03
N LEU A 112 -1.25 12.51 -20.65
CA LEU A 112 0.14 12.91 -20.84
C LEU A 112 0.91 12.72 -19.53
N ILE A 113 1.99 11.94 -19.57
CA ILE A 113 2.82 11.62 -18.39
C ILE A 113 4.09 12.46 -18.41
N VAL A 114 4.35 13.18 -17.32
CA VAL A 114 5.56 13.95 -17.07
C VAL A 114 6.34 13.31 -15.94
N TYR A 115 7.65 13.13 -16.14
CA TYR A 115 8.57 12.68 -15.10
C TYR A 115 9.07 13.89 -14.29
N LEU A 116 9.09 13.73 -12.98
CA LEU A 116 9.56 14.72 -12.02
C LEU A 116 11.00 14.43 -11.62
N ASP A 117 11.95 14.75 -12.49
CA ASP A 117 13.38 14.48 -12.30
C ASP A 117 14.04 15.28 -11.18
N GLN A 118 13.49 16.46 -10.86
CA GLN A 118 14.03 17.35 -9.83
C GLN A 118 13.43 17.09 -8.44
N ILE A 119 12.50 16.13 -8.34
CA ILE A 119 11.79 15.81 -7.11
C ILE A 119 12.31 14.48 -6.55
N PRO A 120 12.77 14.45 -5.29
CA PRO A 120 13.32 13.24 -4.70
C PRO A 120 12.23 12.17 -4.48
N GLU A 121 12.66 10.99 -4.07
CA GLU A 121 11.76 9.96 -3.55
C GLU A 121 11.24 10.33 -2.17
N GLN A 122 10.05 9.83 -1.81
CA GLN A 122 9.50 9.94 -0.46
C GLN A 122 10.25 9.00 0.47
N ASP A 123 11.20 9.53 1.24
CA ASP A 123 12.02 8.76 2.16
C ASP A 123 12.08 9.41 3.54
N LEU A 124 12.37 8.59 4.54
CA LEU A 124 12.67 9.01 5.90
C LEU A 124 14.13 9.43 5.98
N LEU A 125 14.37 10.72 6.18
CA LEU A 125 15.72 11.26 6.28
C LEU A 125 16.29 11.08 7.69
N GLU A 126 15.50 11.40 8.71
CA GLU A 126 15.96 11.35 10.10
C GLU A 126 14.79 11.00 11.03
N ALA A 127 15.05 10.09 11.97
CA ALA A 127 14.21 9.86 13.14
C ALA A 127 15.06 10.06 14.39
N SER A 128 14.86 11.18 15.08
CA SER A 128 15.60 11.54 16.29
C SER A 128 14.66 12.06 17.38
N GLU A 129 15.20 12.41 18.55
CA GLU A 129 14.42 13.00 19.65
C GLU A 129 13.73 14.31 19.26
N ARG A 130 14.23 14.99 18.22
CA ARG A 130 13.66 16.23 17.68
C ARG A 130 12.42 16.00 16.82
N GLY A 131 12.22 14.77 16.33
CA GLY A 131 11.09 14.42 15.47
C GLY A 131 11.46 13.46 14.35
N ILE A 132 10.48 13.24 13.47
CA ILE A 132 10.59 12.39 12.28
C ILE A 132 10.53 13.31 11.06
N PHE A 133 11.57 13.26 10.23
CA PHE A 133 11.73 14.15 9.08
C PHE A 133 11.74 13.36 7.77
N PHE A 134 10.91 13.81 6.84
CA PHE A 134 10.77 13.20 5.52
C PHE A 134 11.35 14.12 4.43
N SER A 135 11.79 13.52 3.33
CA SER A 135 12.29 14.24 2.16
C SER A 135 11.25 15.17 1.53
N ILE A 136 9.98 14.75 1.54
CA ILE A 136 8.84 15.52 1.04
C ILE A 136 7.72 15.43 2.07
N THR A 137 7.25 16.56 2.58
CA THR A 137 6.10 16.68 3.48
C THR A 137 4.92 17.37 2.83
N GLU A 138 5.18 18.28 1.90
CA GLU A 138 4.17 19.10 1.24
C GLU A 138 4.40 19.11 -0.27
N ILE A 139 3.30 19.25 -1.01
CA ILE A 139 3.31 19.42 -2.46
C ILE A 139 2.31 20.50 -2.87
N GLN A 140 2.61 21.19 -3.97
CA GLN A 140 1.74 22.21 -4.56
C GLN A 140 2.11 22.45 -6.03
N PHE A 141 1.13 22.73 -6.88
CA PHE A 141 1.37 23.36 -8.17
C PHE A 141 1.22 24.86 -8.04
N ILE A 142 2.20 25.63 -8.49
CA ILE A 142 2.20 27.10 -8.40
C ILE A 142 2.31 27.74 -9.77
N LYS A 143 1.82 28.98 -9.88
CA LYS A 143 1.81 29.79 -11.11
C LYS A 143 1.25 28.99 -12.29
N CYS A 144 0.12 28.32 -12.08
CA CYS A 144 -0.56 27.55 -13.11
C CYS A 144 -1.19 28.51 -14.10
N VAL A 145 -0.76 28.43 -15.35
CA VAL A 145 -1.25 29.23 -16.46
C VAL A 145 -1.79 28.28 -17.51
N ILE A 146 -3.07 28.40 -17.81
CA ILE A 146 -3.79 27.55 -18.76
C ILE A 146 -4.27 28.42 -19.92
N THR A 147 -3.91 28.04 -21.14
CA THR A 147 -4.36 28.66 -22.38
C THR A 147 -5.28 27.69 -23.11
N LEU A 148 -6.53 28.10 -23.32
CA LEU A 148 -7.56 27.33 -24.02
C LEU A 148 -7.49 27.52 -25.53
N SER A 149 -8.12 26.60 -26.25
CA SER A 149 -8.37 26.71 -27.69
C SER A 149 -9.04 28.05 -28.02
N GLY A 150 -8.36 28.88 -28.81
CA GLY A 150 -8.80 30.26 -29.12
C GLY A 150 -8.00 31.35 -28.42
N GLY A 151 -6.89 30.99 -27.75
CA GLY A 151 -5.93 31.94 -27.18
C GLY A 151 -6.41 32.61 -25.87
N HIS A 152 -7.53 32.15 -25.30
CA HIS A 152 -8.00 32.63 -24.01
C HIS A 152 -7.13 32.05 -22.89
N GLN A 153 -6.45 32.94 -22.19
CA GLN A 153 -5.56 32.59 -21.08
C GLN A 153 -6.28 32.83 -19.75
N GLN A 154 -6.31 31.81 -18.89
CA GLN A 154 -6.81 31.97 -17.53
C GLN A 154 -5.84 32.79 -16.68
N GLN A 155 -6.37 33.46 -15.66
CA GLN A 155 -5.51 34.12 -14.67
C GLN A 155 -4.63 33.08 -13.97
N PRO A 156 -3.36 33.42 -13.70
CA PRO A 156 -2.47 32.52 -12.97
C PRO A 156 -3.06 32.18 -11.61
N PHE A 157 -3.06 30.90 -11.25
CA PHE A 157 -3.53 30.42 -9.96
C PHE A 157 -2.59 29.38 -9.37
N ASP A 158 -2.72 29.15 -8.07
CA ASP A 158 -2.00 28.09 -7.36
C ASP A 158 -2.98 26.99 -6.96
N SER A 159 -2.51 25.74 -6.96
CA SER A 159 -3.30 24.62 -6.45
C SER A 159 -3.42 24.69 -4.93
N VAL A 160 -4.37 23.92 -4.39
CA VAL A 160 -4.40 23.62 -2.96
C VAL A 160 -3.08 22.94 -2.57
N ARG A 161 -2.56 23.32 -1.40
CA ARG A 161 -1.39 22.68 -0.81
C ARG A 161 -1.79 21.38 -0.13
N SER A 162 -1.11 20.30 -0.48
CA SER A 162 -1.39 18.97 0.06
C SER A 162 -0.28 18.52 1.00
N TYR A 163 -0.66 18.05 2.19
CA TYR A 163 0.24 17.54 3.21
C TYR A 163 0.24 16.01 3.20
N LEU A 164 1.43 15.41 3.15
CA LEU A 164 1.61 13.97 3.08
C LEU A 164 1.63 13.34 4.48
N THR A 165 0.75 12.37 4.71
CA THR A 165 0.60 11.71 6.02
C THR A 165 1.62 10.59 6.26
N HIS A 166 2.39 10.17 5.25
CA HIS A 166 3.41 9.10 5.32
C HIS A 166 2.96 7.79 6.01
N ASN A 167 1.66 7.54 6.07
CA ASN A 167 1.09 6.35 6.70
C ASN A 167 1.67 5.05 6.13
N TRP A 168 1.95 5.06 4.82
CA TRP A 168 2.54 3.93 4.13
C TRP A 168 3.92 3.55 4.70
N LEU A 169 4.72 4.48 5.24
CA LEU A 169 6.01 4.14 5.83
C LEU A 169 5.88 3.74 7.31
N LEU A 170 5.02 4.43 8.06
CA LEU A 170 4.95 4.32 9.51
C LEU A 170 4.02 3.21 10.02
N ASN A 171 2.89 2.97 9.34
CA ASN A 171 1.81 2.11 9.83
C ASN A 171 1.69 0.78 9.09
N ASP A 172 2.24 0.70 7.87
CA ASP A 172 2.16 -0.49 7.04
C ASP A 172 3.06 -1.63 7.54
N LYS A 173 2.64 -2.83 7.20
CA LYS A 173 3.34 -4.07 7.52
C LYS A 173 4.31 -4.44 6.42
N TRP A 174 5.54 -3.96 6.56
CA TRP A 174 6.63 -4.27 5.65
C TRP A 174 7.44 -5.48 6.10
N VAL A 175 7.77 -6.36 5.17
CA VAL A 175 8.62 -7.53 5.42
C VAL A 175 9.73 -7.59 4.37
N ARG A 176 10.99 -7.52 4.82
CA ARG A 176 12.15 -7.68 3.93
C ARG A 176 12.46 -9.16 3.73
N ARG A 177 12.28 -9.66 2.50
CA ARG A 177 12.54 -11.06 2.11
C ARG A 177 12.99 -11.14 0.65
N TRP A 178 13.93 -12.04 0.38
CA TRP A 178 14.52 -12.23 -0.95
C TRP A 178 15.03 -10.92 -1.55
N GLU A 179 15.76 -10.15 -0.73
CA GLU A 179 16.38 -8.87 -1.08
C GLU A 179 15.41 -7.72 -1.41
N LYS A 180 14.11 -7.99 -1.45
CA LYS A 180 13.05 -7.01 -1.69
C LYS A 180 12.24 -6.70 -0.43
N LEU A 181 11.64 -5.52 -0.39
CA LEU A 181 10.68 -5.10 0.63
C LEU A 181 9.26 -5.42 0.15
N TRP A 182 8.49 -6.16 0.94
CA TRP A 182 7.13 -6.56 0.57
C TRP A 182 6.10 -5.92 1.49
N ASN A 183 5.07 -5.32 0.90
CA ASN A 183 3.91 -4.86 1.65
C ASN A 183 3.01 -6.06 1.96
N CYS A 184 2.77 -6.32 3.24
CA CYS A 184 1.99 -7.44 3.75
C CYS A 184 0.65 -7.00 4.37
N ASN A 185 0.20 -5.75 4.13
CA ASN A 185 -1.05 -5.23 4.69
C ASN A 185 -2.25 -6.10 4.32
N ALA A 186 -2.37 -6.50 3.05
CA ALA A 186 -3.48 -7.33 2.61
C ALA A 186 -3.50 -8.69 3.32
N ILE A 187 -2.32 -9.27 3.61
CA ILE A 187 -2.18 -10.51 4.38
C ILE A 187 -2.65 -10.30 5.82
N GLU A 188 -2.20 -9.22 6.47
CA GLU A 188 -2.59 -8.92 7.86
C GLU A 188 -4.05 -8.55 7.99
N HIS A 189 -4.61 -7.83 7.02
CA HIS A 189 -6.03 -7.54 6.93
C HIS A 189 -6.85 -8.84 6.78
N ALA A 190 -6.45 -9.74 5.87
CA ALA A 190 -7.12 -11.03 5.70
C ALA A 190 -7.08 -11.89 6.98
N LYS A 191 -5.94 -11.91 7.69
CA LYS A 191 -5.83 -12.59 9.00
C LYS A 191 -6.74 -11.96 10.05
N THR A 192 -6.85 -10.64 10.05
CA THR A 192 -7.73 -9.90 10.96
C THR A 192 -9.20 -10.23 10.69
N GLU A 193 -9.60 -10.32 9.42
CA GLU A 193 -10.94 -10.76 9.01
C GLU A 193 -11.22 -12.21 9.42
N MET A 194 -10.25 -13.12 9.30
CA MET A 194 -10.38 -14.50 9.81
C MET A 194 -10.59 -14.52 11.33
N LYS A 195 -9.88 -13.64 12.06
CA LYS A 195 -10.09 -13.47 13.50
C LYS A 195 -11.49 -12.96 13.81
N HIS A 196 -11.98 -11.94 13.10
CA HIS A 196 -13.33 -11.43 13.26
C HIS A 196 -14.39 -12.49 12.95
N TYR A 197 -14.17 -13.31 11.92
CA TYR A 197 -15.04 -14.44 11.59
C TYR A 197 -15.20 -15.41 12.77
N TRP A 198 -14.08 -15.82 13.40
CA TRP A 198 -14.15 -16.70 14.57
C TRP A 198 -14.79 -16.04 15.78
N CYS A 199 -14.49 -14.76 16.03
CA CYS A 199 -15.15 -13.96 17.07
C CYS A 199 -16.67 -13.97 16.88
N TRP A 200 -17.13 -13.71 15.65
CA TRP A 200 -18.55 -13.67 15.31
C TRP A 200 -19.20 -15.06 15.42
N ARG A 201 -18.61 -16.08 14.76
CA ARG A 201 -19.17 -17.45 14.69
C ARG A 201 -19.30 -18.11 16.07
N LEU A 202 -18.36 -17.83 16.97
CA LEU A 202 -18.35 -18.41 18.32
C LEU A 202 -18.95 -17.46 19.38
N GLY A 203 -19.52 -16.33 18.96
CA GLY A 203 -20.26 -15.42 19.83
C GLY A 203 -19.39 -14.60 20.80
N TYR A 204 -18.11 -14.38 20.50
CA TYR A 204 -17.22 -13.59 21.36
C TYR A 204 -17.83 -12.22 21.67
N PHE A 205 -18.45 -11.56 20.70
CA PHE A 205 -19.07 -10.24 20.88
C PHE A 205 -20.36 -10.27 21.72
N THR A 206 -21.13 -11.36 21.68
CA THR A 206 -22.33 -11.53 22.53
C THR A 206 -21.98 -11.92 23.96
N TYR A 207 -20.91 -12.69 24.18
CA TYR A 207 -20.48 -13.14 25.51
C TYR A 207 -19.52 -12.17 26.24
N PHE A 208 -18.99 -11.14 25.56
CA PHE A 208 -18.13 -10.09 26.14
C PHE A 208 -18.75 -8.68 26.08
N SER A 209 -20.01 -8.56 25.67
CA SER A 209 -20.79 -7.34 25.84
C SER A 209 -20.70 -6.89 27.30
N LEU A 210 -20.08 -5.73 27.54
CA LEU A 210 -20.03 -5.05 28.84
C LEU A 210 -21.44 -4.70 29.38
N TYR A 211 -22.48 -4.90 28.57
CA TYR A 211 -23.89 -4.67 28.90
C TYR A 211 -24.67 -5.93 29.27
N SER A 212 -24.04 -7.11 29.37
CA SER A 212 -24.70 -8.24 30.06
C SER A 212 -24.62 -8.02 31.58
N ALA A 213 -25.39 -7.06 32.07
CA ALA A 213 -25.67 -6.83 33.49
C ALA A 213 -26.56 -7.96 34.02
N GLY A 214 -26.01 -9.17 34.07
CA GLY A 214 -26.70 -10.36 34.53
C GLY A 214 -25.66 -11.39 34.93
N ARG A 215 -25.53 -11.62 36.24
CA ARG A 215 -24.62 -12.59 36.85
C ARG A 215 -25.19 -14.01 36.64
N GLU A 216 -25.44 -14.40 35.40
CA GLU A 216 -25.85 -15.76 35.07
C GLU A 216 -24.60 -16.61 34.84
N SER A 217 -24.56 -17.78 35.48
CA SER A 217 -23.49 -18.75 35.27
C SER A 217 -23.44 -19.12 33.79
N LEU A 218 -22.38 -18.75 33.09
CA LEU A 218 -22.16 -19.16 31.70
C LEU A 218 -22.25 -20.69 31.63
N PRO A 219 -23.19 -21.26 30.84
CA PRO A 219 -23.31 -22.71 30.71
C PRO A 219 -21.96 -23.29 30.22
N TRP A 220 -21.64 -24.53 30.59
CA TRP A 220 -20.38 -25.20 30.21
C TRP A 220 -20.07 -25.09 28.71
N HIS A 221 -21.10 -25.13 27.85
CA HIS A 221 -20.97 -24.91 26.41
C HIS A 221 -20.47 -23.49 26.03
N GLY A 222 -20.85 -22.46 26.79
CA GLY A 222 -20.34 -21.09 26.63
C GLY A 222 -18.87 -20.96 27.03
N ILE A 223 -18.44 -21.65 28.10
CA ILE A 223 -17.03 -21.69 28.53
C ILE A 223 -16.17 -22.40 27.47
N LEU A 224 -16.63 -23.55 26.96
CA LEU A 224 -15.96 -24.29 25.90
C LEU A 224 -15.86 -23.48 24.60
N ARG A 225 -16.96 -22.83 24.16
CA ARG A 225 -16.95 -21.95 22.99
C ARG A 225 -15.99 -20.77 23.15
N LYS A 226 -15.95 -20.15 24.33
CA LYS A 226 -15.03 -19.06 24.65
C LYS A 226 -13.57 -19.51 24.62
N SER A 227 -13.27 -20.69 25.18
CA SER A 227 -11.92 -21.28 25.15
C SER A 227 -11.49 -21.60 23.71
N LEU A 228 -12.36 -22.26 22.95
CA LEU A 228 -12.13 -22.57 21.53
C LEU A 228 -11.92 -21.30 20.71
N CYS A 229 -12.71 -20.26 20.95
CA CYS A 229 -12.58 -18.98 20.29
C CYS A 229 -11.22 -18.32 20.57
N LYS A 230 -10.79 -18.27 21.84
CA LYS A 230 -9.45 -17.78 22.21
C LYS A 230 -8.33 -18.55 21.53
N LEU A 231 -8.46 -19.87 21.41
CA LEU A 231 -7.50 -20.72 20.72
C LEU A 231 -7.46 -20.39 19.22
N LEU A 232 -8.61 -20.34 18.55
CA LEU A 232 -8.69 -20.11 17.11
C LEU A 232 -8.27 -18.70 16.70
N ILE A 233 -8.42 -17.71 17.59
CA ILE A 233 -8.02 -16.31 17.39
C ILE A 233 -6.52 -16.08 17.67
N ASN A 234 -5.83 -17.03 18.29
CA ASN A 234 -4.40 -16.91 18.56
C ASN A 234 -3.63 -16.62 17.26
N HIS A 235 -2.73 -15.63 17.30
CA HIS A 235 -1.97 -15.15 16.15
C HIS A 235 -1.27 -16.28 15.36
N TYR A 236 -0.68 -17.26 16.07
CA TYR A 236 -0.02 -18.40 15.43
C TYR A 236 -1.02 -19.31 14.70
N ILE A 237 -2.16 -19.58 15.33
CA ILE A 237 -3.19 -20.44 14.79
C ILE A 237 -3.87 -19.79 13.59
N ILE A 238 -4.17 -18.48 13.64
CA ILE A 238 -4.66 -17.72 12.48
C ILE A 238 -3.65 -17.76 11.34
N THR A 239 -2.36 -17.58 11.63
CA THR A 239 -1.32 -17.64 10.59
C THR A 239 -1.25 -19.01 9.93
N ILE A 240 -1.33 -20.10 10.72
CA ILE A 240 -1.38 -21.47 10.19
C ILE A 240 -2.64 -21.68 9.33
N GLN A 241 -3.81 -21.28 9.84
CA GLN A 241 -5.08 -21.39 9.09
C GLN A 241 -5.01 -20.63 7.76
N PHE A 242 -4.46 -19.41 7.76
CA PHE A 242 -4.30 -18.58 6.57
C PHE A 242 -3.45 -19.28 5.51
N TRP A 243 -2.27 -19.77 5.90
CA TRP A 243 -1.38 -20.46 4.96
C TRP A 243 -1.98 -21.77 4.46
N ILE A 244 -2.63 -22.56 5.33
CA ILE A 244 -3.35 -23.77 4.91
C ILE A 244 -4.45 -23.42 3.89
N ALA A 245 -5.22 -22.36 4.13
CA ALA A 245 -6.28 -21.92 3.22
C ALA A 245 -5.73 -21.53 1.83
N ILE A 246 -4.65 -20.74 1.79
CA ILE A 246 -3.99 -20.35 0.55
C ILE A 246 -3.38 -21.56 -0.18
N HIS A 247 -2.63 -22.41 0.52
CA HIS A 247 -1.96 -23.56 -0.07
C HIS A 247 -2.92 -24.66 -0.52
N SER A 248 -4.09 -24.76 0.12
CA SER A 248 -5.15 -25.66 -0.35
C SER A 248 -5.65 -25.31 -1.75
N GLY A 249 -5.37 -24.08 -2.24
CA GLY A 249 -5.83 -23.57 -3.53
C GLY A 249 -7.34 -23.27 -3.57
N ARG A 250 -8.06 -23.50 -2.47
CA ARG A 250 -9.50 -23.19 -2.34
C ARG A 250 -9.76 -21.71 -2.13
N TYR A 251 -8.78 -20.98 -1.60
CA TYR A 251 -8.88 -19.55 -1.36
C TYR A 251 -7.75 -18.80 -2.04
N ILE A 252 -8.07 -17.61 -2.55
CA ILE A 252 -7.12 -16.68 -3.13
C ILE A 252 -7.19 -15.38 -2.32
N LEU A 253 -6.05 -14.70 -2.18
CA LEU A 253 -6.01 -13.34 -1.65
C LEU A 253 -6.56 -12.37 -2.71
N GLY A 254 -7.70 -11.74 -2.43
CA GLY A 254 -8.36 -10.72 -3.27
C GLY A 254 -8.84 -9.56 -2.40
N ASP A 255 -8.57 -8.32 -2.79
CA ASP A 255 -8.97 -7.08 -2.11
C ASP A 255 -8.80 -7.05 -0.57
N GLY A 256 -7.72 -7.63 -0.07
CA GLY A 256 -7.45 -7.72 1.39
C GLY A 256 -8.31 -8.74 2.13
N LYS A 257 -9.03 -9.61 1.41
CA LYS A 257 -9.85 -10.71 1.94
C LYS A 257 -9.43 -12.05 1.32
N LEU A 258 -9.84 -13.13 1.98
CA LEU A 258 -9.75 -14.47 1.41
C LEU A 258 -11.02 -14.77 0.63
N GLU A 259 -10.89 -14.87 -0.68
CA GLU A 259 -11.99 -15.17 -1.59
C GLU A 259 -11.94 -16.64 -1.98
N ARG A 260 -13.12 -17.27 -2.10
CA ARG A 260 -13.18 -18.65 -2.58
C ARG A 260 -12.80 -18.68 -4.06
N ASN A 261 -11.84 -19.52 -4.41
CA ASN A 261 -11.38 -19.69 -5.78
C ASN A 261 -12.48 -20.40 -6.60
N GLN A 262 -13.22 -19.63 -7.40
CA GLN A 262 -14.32 -20.14 -8.22
C GLN A 262 -13.85 -21.00 -9.40
N ARG A 263 -12.61 -20.81 -9.89
CA ARG A 263 -12.06 -21.55 -11.05
C ARG A 263 -11.92 -23.06 -10.83
N ARG A 264 -11.97 -23.52 -9.58
CA ARG A 264 -11.85 -24.94 -9.22
C ARG A 264 -13.20 -25.63 -9.01
N ASN A 265 -14.32 -24.90 -9.10
CA ASN A 265 -15.67 -25.48 -9.05
C ASN A 265 -16.27 -25.69 -10.46
N SER A 266 -15.54 -25.31 -11.51
CA SER A 266 -15.91 -25.43 -12.92
C SER A 266 -15.18 -26.56 -13.66
N GLU A 267 -14.45 -27.40 -12.91
CA GLU A 267 -13.90 -28.71 -13.30
C GLU A 267 -14.57 -29.78 -12.45
#